data_AF-A0A4Y2EK37-F1
#
_entry.id   AF-A0A4Y2EK37-F1
#
_cell.length_a   1.000
_cell.length_b   1.000
_cell.length_c   1.000
_cell.angle_alpha   90.00
_cell.angle_beta   90.00
_cell.angle_gamma   90.00
#
_symmetry.space_group_name_H-M   'P 1'
#
loop_
_entity.id
_entity.type
_entity.pdbx_description
1 polymer ?
#
loop_
_entity_poly.entity_id
_entity_poly.type
_entity_poly.pdbx_seq_one_letter_code
_entity_poly.pdbx_strand_id
1 'polypeptide(L)'
;MKQLCYLLNIKQSLIPVYHPQGNPVERKSRDLKPRLAILVYDRQNSWSENLPFIRFSLNTAKCQTAGHTAAFLHFERELRTVDDVTHDTRAVI
;
A
#
# COMPACT_ATOMS: atom_id res chain seq x y z
N MET A 1 8.02 -20.23 10.27
CA MET A 1 8.08 -18.79 10.60
C MET A 1 8.91 -18.47 11.84
N LYS A 2 8.73 -19.11 13.02
CA LYS A 2 9.52 -18.82 14.23
C LYS A 2 11.04 -18.88 14.01
N GLN A 3 11.52 -19.94 13.36
CA GLN A 3 12.94 -20.12 13.03
C GLN A 3 13.44 -19.01 12.09
N LEU A 4 12.68 -18.63 11.06
CA LEU A 4 13.05 -17.55 10.14
C LEU A 4 13.11 -16.19 10.86
N CYS A 5 12.13 -15.88 11.72
CA CYS A 5 12.14 -14.64 12.49
C CYS A 5 13.33 -14.57 13.45
N TYR A 6 13.72 -15.71 14.05
CA TYR A 6 14.92 -15.79 14.88
C TYR A 6 16.19 -15.51 14.08
N LEU A 7 16.33 -16.12 12.89
CA LEU A 7 17.48 -15.90 12.01
C LEU A 7 17.57 -14.45 11.50
N LEU A 8 16.44 -13.82 11.21
CA LEU A 8 16.37 -12.44 10.72
C LEU A 8 16.33 -11.39 11.84
N ASN A 9 16.42 -11.80 13.11
CA ASN A 9 16.28 -10.94 14.28
C ASN A 9 14.99 -10.10 14.29
N ILE A 10 13.88 -10.69 13.83
CA ILE A 10 12.56 -10.05 13.79
C ILE A 10 11.78 -10.44 15.04
N LYS A 11 11.43 -9.46 15.87
CA LYS A 11 10.53 -9.66 17.01
C LYS A 11 9.11 -9.92 16.51
N GLN A 12 8.58 -11.11 16.80
CA GLN A 12 7.20 -11.45 16.45
C GLN A 12 6.22 -10.84 17.46
N SER A 13 5.28 -10.03 16.97
CA SER A 13 4.14 -9.54 17.75
C SER A 13 2.90 -10.36 17.39
N LEU A 14 2.34 -11.07 18.37
CA LEU A 14 1.13 -11.87 18.20
C LEU A 14 -0.07 -11.15 18.81
N ILE A 15 -1.24 -11.40 18.24
CA ILE A 15 -2.51 -10.82 18.68
C ILE A 15 -3.35 -11.95 19.28
N PRO A 16 -4.07 -11.73 20.38
CA PRO A 16 -4.98 -12.73 20.94
C PRO A 16 -6.03 -13.19 19.92
N VAL A 17 -6.46 -14.44 20.07
CA VAL A 17 -7.53 -15.00 19.25
C VAL A 17 -8.82 -14.20 19.49
N TYR A 18 -9.59 -13.96 18.43
CA TYR A 18 -10.83 -13.17 18.46
C TYR A 18 -10.67 -11.70 18.90
N HIS A 19 -9.47 -11.13 18.77
CA HIS A 19 -9.22 -9.71 19.06
C HIS A 19 -8.73 -8.91 17.83
N PRO A 20 -9.58 -8.72 16.80
CA PRO A 20 -9.19 -8.04 15.56
C PRO A 20 -8.87 -6.55 15.75
N GLN A 21 -9.33 -5.91 16.84
CA GLN A 21 -9.09 -4.49 17.11
C GLN A 21 -7.59 -4.18 17.31
N GLY A 22 -6.82 -5.15 17.83
CA GLY A 22 -5.38 -5.03 18.00
C GLY A 22 -4.59 -5.20 16.69
N ASN A 23 -5.25 -5.54 15.58
CA ASN A 23 -4.58 -5.78 14.30
C ASN A 23 -4.57 -4.52 13.42
N PRO A 24 -3.44 -3.80 13.31
CA PRO A 24 -3.36 -2.60 12.47
C PRO A 24 -3.56 -2.90 10.97
N VAL A 25 -3.40 -4.16 10.55
CA VAL A 25 -3.62 -4.59 9.16
C VAL A 25 -5.09 -4.46 8.77
N GLU A 26 -6.03 -4.58 9.71
CA GLU A 26 -7.47 -4.48 9.40
C GLU A 26 -7.84 -3.13 8.80
N ARG A 27 -7.23 -2.04 9.29
CA ARG A 27 -7.47 -0.71 8.72
C ARG A 27 -6.97 -0.63 7.28
N LYS A 28 -5.77 -1.15 7.00
CA LYS A 28 -5.25 -1.19 5.62
C LYS A 28 -6.09 -2.09 4.71
N SER A 29 -6.57 -3.23 5.23
CA SER A 29 -7.43 -4.16 4.50
C SER A 29 -8.78 -3.53 4.14
N ARG A 30 -9.32 -2.67 5.02
CA ARG A 30 -10.54 -1.88 4.76
C ARG A 30 -10.39 -0.94 3.57
N ASP A 31 -9.21 -0.34 3.36
CA ASP A 31 -8.96 0.54 2.22
C ASP A 31 -8.63 -0.23 0.94
N LEU A 32 -8.00 -1.41 1.09
CA LEU A 32 -7.58 -2.26 -0.02
C LEU A 32 -8.76 -2.95 -0.71
N LYS A 33 -9.69 -3.52 0.06
CA LYS A 33 -10.80 -4.34 -0.48
C LYS A 33 -11.71 -3.58 -1.46
N PRO A 34 -12.15 -2.33 -1.18
CA PRO A 34 -12.97 -1.58 -2.13
C PRO A 34 -12.22 -1.27 -3.43
N ARG A 35 -10.93 -0.94 -3.37
CA ARG A 35 -10.11 -0.65 -4.57
C ARG A 35 -9.92 -1.90 -5.43
N LEU A 36 -9.71 -3.05 -4.79
CA LEU A 36 -9.72 -4.35 -5.46
C LEU A 36 -11.07 -4.59 -6.14
N ALA A 37 -12.18 -4.42 -5.42
CA ALA A 37 -13.52 -4.63 -5.99
C ALA A 37 -13.79 -3.73 -7.20
N ILE A 38 -13.36 -2.45 -7.15
CA ILE A 38 -13.52 -1.49 -8.25
C ILE A 38 -12.67 -1.88 -9.47
N LEU A 39 -11.39 -2.20 -9.28
CA LEU A 39 -10.47 -2.45 -10.41
C LEU A 39 -10.60 -3.85 -11.01
N VAL A 40 -10.99 -4.83 -10.19
CA VAL A 40 -11.18 -6.22 -10.63
C VAL A 40 -12.55 -6.39 -11.27
N TYR A 41 -13.58 -5.75 -10.70
CA TYR A 41 -14.97 -5.78 -11.17
C TYR A 41 -15.45 -7.20 -11.53
N ASP A 42 -15.48 -7.55 -12.82
CA ASP A 42 -15.93 -8.85 -13.34
C ASP A 42 -14.82 -9.88 -13.53
N ARG A 43 -13.54 -9.47 -13.57
CA ARG A 43 -12.40 -10.38 -13.85
C ARG A 43 -11.70 -10.80 -12.56
N GLN A 44 -12.38 -11.54 -11.70
CA GLN A 44 -11.85 -11.96 -10.38
C GLN A 44 -10.47 -12.64 -10.45
N ASN A 45 -10.13 -13.31 -11.55
CA ASN A 45 -8.83 -13.97 -11.73
C ASN A 45 -7.66 -13.01 -12.00
N SER A 46 -7.91 -11.74 -12.39
CA SER A 46 -6.86 -10.76 -12.72
C SER A 46 -6.49 -9.85 -11.54
N TRP A 47 -6.93 -10.18 -10.32
CA TRP A 47 -6.68 -9.36 -9.12
C TRP A 47 -5.19 -9.12 -8.85
N SER A 48 -4.33 -10.11 -9.15
CA SER A 48 -2.88 -10.03 -8.95
C SER A 48 -2.22 -9.01 -9.87
N GLU A 49 -2.72 -8.88 -11.11
CA GLU A 49 -2.26 -7.88 -12.09
C GLU A 49 -2.63 -6.46 -11.65
N ASN A 50 -3.75 -6.32 -10.93
CA ASN A 50 -4.24 -5.05 -10.42
C ASN A 50 -3.55 -4.59 -9.12
N LEU A 51 -2.90 -5.49 -8.39
CA LEU A 51 -2.25 -5.18 -7.10
C LEU A 51 -1.21 -4.05 -7.18
N PRO A 52 -0.30 -4.00 -8.16
CA PRO A 52 0.69 -2.91 -8.26
C PRO A 52 0.03 -1.53 -8.40
N PHE A 53 -1.03 -1.42 -9.20
CA PHE A 53 -1.78 -0.17 -9.38
C PHE A 53 -2.46 0.25 -8.08
N ILE A 54 -3.05 -0.69 -7.37
CA ILE A 54 -3.69 -0.42 -6.08
C ILE A 54 -2.66 0.02 -5.05
N ARG A 55 -1.52 -0.68 -4.97
CA ARG A 55 -0.41 -0.31 -4.08
C ARG A 55 0.09 1.09 -4.39
N PHE A 56 0.28 1.42 -5.66
CA PHE A 56 0.67 2.76 -6.08
C PHE A 56 -0.35 3.80 -5.59
N SER A 57 -1.64 3.59 -5.89
CA SER A 57 -2.72 4.50 -5.49
C SER A 57 -2.87 4.67 -3.97
N LEU A 58 -2.59 3.62 -3.18
CA LEU A 58 -2.63 3.70 -1.71
C LEU A 58 -1.42 4.46 -1.17
N ASN A 59 -0.27 4.30 -1.82
CA ASN A 59 0.95 4.95 -1.41
C ASN A 59 1.00 6.42 -1.80
N THR A 60 0.32 6.85 -2.86
CA THR A 60 0.26 8.24 -3.34
C THR A 60 -0.95 9.04 -2.84
N ALA A 61 -1.93 8.37 -2.21
CA ALA A 61 -3.06 9.06 -1.61
C ALA A 61 -2.67 9.76 -0.30
N LYS A 62 -3.00 11.05 -0.18
CA LYS A 62 -2.83 11.82 1.05
C LYS A 62 -3.75 11.28 2.15
N CYS A 63 -3.17 10.90 3.29
CA CYS A 63 -3.95 10.54 4.46
C CYS A 63 -4.48 11.81 5.15
N GLN A 64 -5.80 11.91 5.36
CA GLN A 64 -6.41 13.09 5.99
C GLN A 64 -5.87 13.33 7.41
N THR A 65 -5.66 12.27 8.18
CA THR A 65 -5.17 12.38 9.56
C THR A 65 -3.68 12.74 9.63
N ALA A 66 -2.86 12.14 8.78
CA ALA A 66 -1.41 12.40 8.79
C ALA A 66 -1.02 13.66 8.01
N GLY A 67 -1.89 14.17 7.13
CA GLY A 67 -1.59 15.32 6.28
C GLY A 67 -0.54 15.04 5.20
N HIS A 68 -0.01 13.82 5.12
CA HIS A 68 1.02 13.41 4.18
C HIS A 68 0.65 12.08 3.52
N THR A 69 1.33 11.85 2.41
CA THR A 69 1.27 10.64 1.60
C THR A 69 2.18 9.56 2.19
N ALA A 70 1.82 8.28 2.07
CA ALA A 70 2.65 7.20 2.62
C ALA A 70 4.01 7.11 1.91
N ALA A 71 4.05 7.40 0.61
CA ALA A 71 5.29 7.53 -0.16
C ALA A 71 6.21 8.62 0.40
N PHE A 72 5.67 9.82 0.63
CA PHE A 72 6.42 10.93 1.21
C PHE A 72 7.02 10.56 2.57
N LEU A 73 6.23 9.94 3.46
CA LEU A 73 6.73 9.54 4.78
C LEU A 73 7.85 8.48 4.73
N HIS A 74 7.92 7.70 3.65
CA HIS A 74 8.91 6.61 3.53
C HIS A 74 10.14 7.00 2.72
N PHE A 75 9.98 7.83 1.69
CA PHE A 75 11.04 8.20 0.75
C PHE A 75 11.45 9.67 0.83
N GLU A 76 10.77 10.47 1.67
CA GLU A 76 10.93 11.93 1.77
C GLU A 76 10.65 12.67 0.46
N ARG A 77 9.99 12.00 -0.49
CA ARG A 77 9.57 12.52 -1.79
C ARG A 77 8.31 11.81 -2.25
N GLU A 78 7.55 12.48 -3.11
CA GLU A 78 6.41 11.85 -3.76
C GLU A 78 6.87 10.91 -4.89
N LEU A 79 6.08 9.86 -5.13
CA LEU A 79 6.29 8.98 -6.28
C LEU A 79 5.86 9.72 -7.55
N ARG A 80 6.65 9.59 -8.61
CA ARG A 80 6.28 10.11 -9.93
C ARG A 80 5.03 9.41 -10.43
N THR A 81 4.00 10.20 -10.70
CA THR A 81 2.77 9.78 -11.36
C THR A 81 2.94 9.78 -12.87
N VAL A 82 1.98 9.20 -13.58
CA VAL A 82 1.96 9.24 -15.05
C VAL A 82 1.93 10.69 -15.54
N ASP A 83 1.21 11.56 -14.83
CA ASP A 83 1.12 12.99 -15.12
C ASP A 83 2.48 13.70 -15.01
N ASP A 84 3.23 13.38 -13.95
CA ASP A 84 4.59 13.92 -13.77
C ASP A 84 5.53 13.50 -14.89
N VAL A 85 5.38 12.28 -15.41
CA VAL A 85 6.20 11.75 -16.50
C VAL A 85 5.83 12.39 -17.83
N THR A 86 4.54 12.59 -18.10
CA THR A 86 4.09 13.21 -19.36
C THR A 86 4.42 14.69 -19.44
N HIS A 87 4.48 15.39 -18.30
CA HIS A 87 4.78 16.82 -18.22
C HIS A 87 6.25 17.10 -17.80
N ASP A 88 7.13 16.09 -17.79
CA ASP A 88 8.54 16.27 -17.42
C ASP A 88 9.30 17.02 -18.52
N THR A 89 9.43 18.33 -18.34
CA THR A 89 10.17 19.21 -19.25
C THR A 89 11.67 18.92 -19.31
N ARG A 90 12.21 18.13 -18.36
CA ARG A 90 13.61 17.68 -18.43
C ARG A 90 13.88 16.71 -19.58
N ALA A 91 12.85 16.10 -20.17
CA ALA A 91 13.02 15.24 -21.35
C ALA A 91 13.25 16.02 -22.65
N VAL A 92 13.02 17.34 -22.64
CA VAL A 92 13.10 18.23 -23.82
C VAL A 92 14.40 19.05 -23.83
N ILE A 93 15.12 19.11 -22.70
CA ILE A 93 16.43 19.77 -22.56
C ILE A 93 17.53 18.74 -22.75
#